data_AF-A0A0F5Q8D9-F1
#
_entry.id   AF-A0A0F5Q8D9-F1
#
_cell.length_a   1.000
_cell.length_b   1.000
_cell.length_c   1.000
_cell.angle_alpha   90.00
_cell.angle_beta   90.00
_cell.angle_gamma   90.00
#
_symmetry.space_group_name_H-M   'P 1'
#
loop_
_entity.id
_entity.type
_entity.pdbx_description
1 polymer ?
#
loop_
_entity_poly.entity_id
_entity_poly.type
_entity_poly.pdbx_seq_one_letter_code
_entity_poly.pdbx_strand_id
1 'polypeptide(L)'
;MIWLIELALVLLLVGGGWTLLSRGRRTDQREALTLRRVDAYIETIRRERTNVALAAMSDSELRDVLYSGARNLRVAAERKGWTLLGAAGVTLFSAIVAATQDGMRGFGIAMVVGAVVTYGLNEFLARRMREPLEARGIDVDRLTVE
;
A
#
# COMPACT_ATOMS: atom_id res chain seq x y z
N MET A 1 14.56 -3.51 29.99
CA MET A 1 14.72 -2.53 28.89
C MET A 1 15.39 -3.15 27.67
N ILE A 2 16.57 -3.78 27.78
CA ILE A 2 17.25 -4.48 26.68
C ILE A 2 16.34 -5.47 25.94
N TRP A 3 15.62 -6.33 26.68
CA TRP A 3 14.72 -7.32 26.10
C TRP A 3 13.58 -6.75 25.24
N LEU A 4 13.02 -5.57 25.56
CA LEU A 4 11.95 -4.96 24.75
C LEU A 4 12.48 -4.35 23.46
N ILE A 5 13.68 -3.79 23.51
CA ILE A 5 14.36 -3.20 22.35
C ILE A 5 14.79 -4.30 21.39
N GLU A 6 15.38 -5.39 21.90
CA GLU A 6 15.72 -6.57 21.10
C GLU A 6 14.50 -7.19 20.44
N LEU A 7 13.38 -7.32 21.18
CA LEU A 7 12.16 -7.92 20.64
C LEU A 7 11.54 -7.04 19.53
N ALA A 8 11.57 -5.71 19.68
CA ALA A 8 11.12 -4.79 18.64
C ALA A 8 12.04 -4.83 17.39
N LEU A 9 13.35 -4.91 17.58
CA LEU A 9 14.34 -5.07 16.50
C LEU A 9 14.16 -6.38 15.75
N VAL A 10 13.95 -7.48 16.47
CA VAL A 10 13.69 -8.80 15.89
C VAL A 10 12.38 -8.77 15.10
N LEU A 11 11.31 -8.18 15.61
CA LEU A 11 10.05 -8.05 14.87
C LEU A 11 10.21 -7.22 13.59
N LEU A 12 11.01 -6.16 13.62
CA LEU A 12 11.28 -5.31 12.45
C LEU A 12 12.13 -6.05 11.40
N LEU A 13 13.15 -6.79 11.84
CA LEU A 13 13.99 -7.61 10.97
C LEU A 13 13.24 -8.81 10.39
N VAL A 14 12.42 -9.48 11.18
CA VAL A 14 11.60 -10.62 10.74
C VAL A 14 10.51 -10.13 9.79
N GLY A 15 9.80 -9.04 10.12
CA GLY A 15 8.78 -8.44 9.26
C GLY A 15 9.36 -7.91 7.95
N GLY A 16 10.44 -7.13 8.01
CA GLY A 16 11.11 -6.58 6.82
C GLY A 16 11.75 -7.67 5.95
N GLY A 17 12.45 -8.63 6.58
CA GLY A 17 13.11 -9.75 5.91
C GLY A 17 12.13 -10.70 5.22
N TRP A 18 11.02 -11.04 5.89
CA TRP A 18 9.97 -11.89 5.31
C TRP A 18 9.26 -11.23 4.13
N THR A 19 9.04 -9.91 4.22
CA THR A 19 8.40 -9.13 3.14
C THR A 19 9.29 -9.09 1.89
N LEU A 20 10.61 -9.00 2.07
CA LEU A 20 11.58 -9.05 0.97
C LEU A 20 11.66 -10.44 0.30
N LEU A 21 11.70 -11.51 1.10
CA LEU A 21 11.85 -12.88 0.60
C LEU A 21 10.62 -13.39 -0.16
N SER A 22 9.41 -12.95 0.23
CA SER A 22 8.16 -13.38 -0.40
C SER A 22 7.78 -12.58 -1.65
N ARG A 23 8.56 -11.56 -2.02
CA ARG A 23 8.27 -10.60 -3.10
C ARG A 23 8.25 -11.24 -4.50
N GLY A 24 9.25 -12.06 -4.82
CA GLY A 24 9.48 -12.54 -6.19
C GLY A 24 8.55 -13.67 -6.69
N ARG A 25 8.02 -14.53 -5.80
CA ARG A 25 7.11 -15.61 -6.23
C ARG A 25 5.65 -15.19 -6.38
N ARG A 26 5.25 -14.10 -5.70
CA ARG A 26 3.88 -13.59 -5.72
C ARG A 26 3.60 -12.68 -6.92
N THR A 27 4.62 -12.20 -7.62
CA THR A 27 4.45 -11.20 -8.67
C THR A 27 3.75 -11.75 -9.91
N ASP A 28 4.13 -12.95 -10.36
CA ASP A 28 3.74 -13.48 -11.67
C ASP A 28 2.32 -14.06 -11.65
N GLN A 29 1.98 -14.81 -10.58
CA GLN A 29 0.62 -15.29 -10.35
C GLN A 29 -0.38 -14.13 -10.22
N ARG A 30 0.05 -13.02 -9.59
CA ARG A 30 -0.80 -11.83 -9.43
C ARG A 30 -0.99 -11.08 -10.75
N GLU A 31 0.01 -11.03 -11.61
CA GLU A 31 -0.09 -10.34 -12.90
C GLU A 31 -1.11 -11.02 -13.84
N ALA A 32 -1.11 -12.36 -13.88
CA ALA A 32 -2.12 -13.13 -14.61
C ALA A 32 -3.55 -12.90 -14.08
N LEU A 33 -3.71 -12.78 -12.76
CA LEU A 33 -5.00 -12.45 -12.14
C LEU A 33 -5.44 -11.01 -12.45
N THR A 34 -4.51 -10.06 -12.45
CA THR A 34 -4.78 -8.66 -12.82
C THR A 34 -5.32 -8.57 -14.24
N LEU A 35 -4.69 -9.24 -15.21
CA LEU A 35 -5.16 -9.26 -16.60
C LEU A 35 -6.58 -9.81 -16.72
N ARG A 36 -6.88 -10.94 -16.07
CA ARG A 36 -8.23 -11.52 -16.06
C ARG A 36 -9.29 -10.57 -15.47
N ARG A 37 -8.93 -9.80 -14.45
CA ARG A 37 -9.84 -8.81 -13.84
C ARG A 37 -10.06 -7.60 -14.73
N VAL A 38 -9.02 -7.12 -15.40
CA VAL A 38 -9.15 -6.05 -16.38
C VAL A 38 -10.15 -6.46 -17.45
N ASP A 39 -10.04 -7.67 -17.98
CA ASP A 39 -10.98 -8.19 -18.97
C ASP A 39 -12.42 -8.27 -18.45
N ALA A 40 -12.62 -8.77 -17.22
CA ALA A 40 -13.93 -8.80 -16.59
C ALA A 40 -14.50 -7.37 -16.35
N TYR A 41 -13.65 -6.41 -16.05
CA TYR A 41 -14.07 -5.04 -15.83
C TYR A 41 -14.43 -4.32 -17.13
N ILE A 42 -13.72 -4.59 -18.23
CA ILE A 42 -14.09 -4.11 -19.57
C ILE A 42 -15.52 -4.56 -19.90
N GLU A 43 -15.82 -5.84 -19.73
CA GLU A 43 -17.16 -6.38 -19.98
C GLU A 43 -18.23 -5.64 -19.16
N THR A 44 -17.91 -5.34 -17.90
CA THR A 44 -18.83 -4.63 -17.02
C THR A 44 -19.01 -3.17 -17.43
N ILE A 45 -17.95 -2.46 -17.82
CA ILE A 45 -18.03 -1.09 -18.34
C ILE A 45 -18.88 -1.04 -19.62
N ARG A 46 -18.73 -2.04 -20.51
CA ARG A 46 -19.54 -2.14 -21.74
C ARG A 46 -21.01 -2.38 -21.43
N ARG A 47 -21.31 -3.20 -20.42
CA ARG A 47 -22.68 -3.53 -19.99
C ARG A 47 -23.37 -2.39 -19.25
N GLU A 48 -22.70 -1.79 -18.26
CA GLU A 48 -23.29 -0.78 -17.37
C GLU A 48 -23.22 0.63 -17.98
N ARG A 49 -22.25 0.89 -18.86
CA ARG A 49 -21.98 2.20 -19.50
C ARG A 49 -21.93 3.38 -18.51
N THR A 50 -21.56 3.10 -17.26
CA THR A 50 -21.56 4.07 -16.15
C THR A 50 -20.66 5.28 -16.42
N ASN A 51 -19.58 5.09 -17.19
CA ASN A 51 -18.65 6.15 -17.55
C ASN A 51 -18.58 6.29 -19.08
N VAL A 52 -19.17 7.37 -19.60
CA VAL A 52 -19.29 7.62 -21.05
C VAL A 52 -17.91 7.73 -21.70
N ALA A 53 -16.93 8.34 -21.03
CA ALA A 53 -15.57 8.48 -21.57
C ALA A 53 -14.87 7.13 -21.72
N LEU A 54 -14.97 6.25 -20.71
CA LEU A 54 -14.39 4.90 -20.76
C LEU A 54 -15.17 4.00 -21.74
N ALA A 55 -16.49 4.13 -21.80
CA ALA A 55 -17.33 3.37 -22.72
C ALA A 55 -17.16 3.79 -24.19
N ALA A 56 -16.63 4.99 -24.46
CA ALA A 56 -16.32 5.46 -25.81
C ALA A 56 -14.96 4.98 -26.34
N MET A 57 -14.04 4.54 -25.48
CA MET A 57 -12.73 4.03 -25.88
C MET A 57 -12.83 2.71 -26.61
N SER A 58 -11.86 2.40 -27.49
CA SER A 58 -11.70 1.05 -28.05
C SER A 58 -11.30 0.04 -26.98
N ASP A 59 -11.53 -1.25 -27.20
CA ASP A 59 -11.18 -2.30 -26.22
C ASP A 59 -9.67 -2.34 -25.94
N SER A 60 -8.83 -2.08 -26.95
CA SER A 60 -7.37 -2.02 -26.77
C SER A 60 -6.95 -0.82 -25.90
N GLU A 61 -7.51 0.37 -26.17
CA GLU A 61 -7.22 1.56 -25.37
C GLU A 61 -7.72 1.41 -23.93
N LEU A 62 -8.92 0.86 -23.75
CA LEU A 62 -9.50 0.65 -22.43
C LEU A 62 -8.68 -0.37 -21.62
N ARG A 63 -8.26 -1.47 -22.26
CA ARG A 63 -7.37 -2.46 -21.63
C ARG A 63 -6.05 -1.83 -21.20
N ASP A 64 -5.41 -1.02 -22.04
CA ASP A 64 -4.15 -0.36 -21.71
C ASP A 64 -4.31 0.63 -20.54
N VAL A 65 -5.39 1.41 -20.52
CA VAL A 65 -5.69 2.36 -19.42
C VAL A 65 -5.93 1.61 -18.11
N LEU A 66 -6.73 0.55 -18.12
CA LEU A 66 -7.03 -0.24 -16.92
C LEU A 66 -5.81 -1.02 -16.43
N TYR A 67 -5.04 -1.61 -17.35
CA TYR A 67 -3.83 -2.36 -17.01
C TYR A 67 -2.74 -1.45 -16.43
N SER A 68 -2.47 -0.32 -17.08
CA SER A 68 -1.54 0.68 -16.57
C SER A 68 -2.01 1.28 -15.23
N GLY A 69 -3.32 1.49 -15.06
CA GLY A 69 -3.94 1.90 -13.80
C GLY A 69 -3.71 0.90 -12.67
N ALA A 70 -4.02 -0.38 -12.90
CA ALA A 70 -3.79 -1.46 -11.93
C ALA A 70 -2.30 -1.63 -11.59
N ARG A 71 -1.41 -1.52 -12.58
CA ARG A 71 0.04 -1.58 -12.38
C ARG A 71 0.53 -0.39 -11.54
N ASN A 72 0.06 0.82 -11.82
CA ASN A 72 0.42 2.02 -11.06
C ASN A 72 -0.07 1.96 -9.62
N LEU A 73 -1.31 1.50 -9.39
CA LEU A 73 -1.83 1.24 -8.04
C LEU A 73 -0.94 0.29 -7.26
N ARG A 74 -0.54 -0.82 -7.90
CA ARG A 74 0.32 -1.82 -7.27
C ARG A 74 1.68 -1.23 -6.88
N VAL A 75 2.32 -0.49 -7.78
CA VAL A 75 3.59 0.19 -7.51
C VAL A 75 3.42 1.19 -6.37
N ALA A 76 2.33 1.95 -6.36
CA ALA A 76 2.06 2.91 -5.30
C ALA A 76 1.79 2.24 -3.95
N ALA A 77 1.06 1.13 -3.92
CA ALA A 77 0.82 0.33 -2.72
C ALA A 77 2.12 -0.25 -2.16
N GLU A 78 3.01 -0.71 -3.04
CA GLU A 78 4.32 -1.18 -2.64
C GLU A 78 5.19 -0.06 -2.06
N ARG A 79 5.23 1.10 -2.72
CA ARG A 79 5.92 2.30 -2.20
C ARG A 79 5.35 2.71 -0.85
N LYS A 80 4.03 2.73 -0.69
CA LYS A 80 3.36 2.98 0.59
C LYS A 80 3.85 2.01 1.67
N GLY A 81 3.92 0.71 1.36
CA GLY A 81 4.44 -0.29 2.30
C GLY A 81 5.86 0.04 2.78
N TRP A 82 6.75 0.41 1.86
CA TRP A 82 8.12 0.84 2.20
C TRP A 82 8.15 2.13 3.04
N THR A 83 7.30 3.11 2.71
CA THR A 83 7.20 4.35 3.49
C THR A 83 6.73 4.07 4.91
N LEU A 84 5.73 3.20 5.09
CA LEU A 84 5.23 2.83 6.42
C LEU A 84 6.25 2.02 7.22
N LEU A 85 6.98 1.12 6.57
CA LEU A 85 8.08 0.39 7.22
C LEU A 85 9.20 1.34 7.67
N GLY A 86 9.56 2.32 6.83
CA GLY A 86 10.50 3.37 7.20
C GLY A 86 10.02 4.22 8.38
N ALA A 87 8.74 4.62 8.38
CA ALA A 87 8.13 5.36 9.48
C ALA A 87 8.13 4.56 10.80
N ALA A 88 7.88 3.25 10.73
CA ALA A 88 7.98 2.35 11.88
C ALA A 88 9.42 2.26 12.42
N GLY A 89 10.42 2.19 11.53
CA GLY A 89 11.84 2.21 11.90
C GLY A 89 12.25 3.51 12.59
N VAL A 90 11.86 4.66 12.04
CA VAL A 90 12.11 5.97 12.66
C VAL A 90 11.43 6.07 14.02
N THR A 91 10.16 5.67 14.12
CA THR A 91 9.41 5.67 15.37
C THR A 91 10.11 4.84 16.46
N LEU A 92 10.55 3.63 16.13
CA LEU A 92 11.24 2.76 17.07
C LEU A 92 12.57 3.38 17.53
N PHE A 93 13.35 3.93 16.60
CA PHE A 93 14.61 4.60 16.94
C PHE A 93 14.37 5.81 17.86
N SER A 94 13.41 6.67 17.53
CA SER A 94 13.03 7.80 18.37
C SER A 94 12.54 7.38 19.76
N ALA A 95 11.77 6.28 19.85
CA ALA A 95 11.31 5.75 21.12
C ALA A 95 12.46 5.23 21.98
N ILE A 96 13.47 4.58 21.39
CA ILE A 96 14.68 4.14 22.10
C ILE A 96 15.44 5.35 22.66
N VAL A 97 15.64 6.40 21.85
CA VAL A 97 16.31 7.63 22.30
C VAL A 97 15.51 8.34 23.40
N ALA A 98 14.19 8.43 23.29
CA ALA A 98 13.36 9.01 24.34
C ALA A 98 13.39 8.17 25.63
N ALA A 99 13.55 6.85 25.51
CA ALA A 99 13.67 5.96 26.64
C ALA A 99 14.97 6.17 27.45
N THR A 100 16.07 6.59 26.80
CA THR A 100 17.33 6.86 27.52
C THR A 100 17.28 8.14 28.33
N GLN A 101 16.38 9.07 27.98
CA GLN A 101 16.23 10.36 28.65
C GLN A 101 15.16 10.31 29.76
N ASP A 102 13.96 9.80 29.43
CA ASP A 102 12.78 9.86 30.32
C ASP A 102 12.25 8.47 30.71
N GLY A 103 13.04 7.42 30.48
CA GLY A 103 12.68 6.04 30.80
C GLY A 103 11.40 5.58 30.07
N MET A 104 10.56 4.82 30.78
CA MET A 104 9.33 4.27 30.19
C MET A 104 8.31 5.33 29.74
N ARG A 105 8.33 6.53 30.35
CA ARG A 105 7.41 7.61 29.96
C ARG A 105 7.78 8.16 28.58
N GLY A 106 9.05 8.49 28.37
CA GLY A 106 9.54 8.97 27.06
C GLY A 106 9.31 7.94 25.95
N PHE A 107 9.60 6.67 26.22
CA PHE A 107 9.32 5.57 25.30
C PHE A 107 7.83 5.50 24.91
N GLY A 108 6.94 5.50 25.91
CA GLY A 108 5.50 5.40 25.69
C GLY A 108 4.95 6.57 24.87
N ILE A 109 5.37 7.79 25.17
CA ILE A 109 4.97 8.99 24.43
C ILE A 109 5.43 8.89 22.96
N ALA A 110 6.69 8.56 22.73
CA ALA A 110 7.24 8.43 21.38
C ALA A 110 6.52 7.35 20.54
N MET A 111 6.18 6.22 21.16
CA MET A 111 5.41 5.15 20.50
C MET A 111 3.99 5.61 20.15
N VAL A 112 3.30 6.34 21.04
CA VAL A 112 1.96 6.88 20.77
C VAL A 112 1.99 7.89 19.64
N VAL A 113 2.94 8.84 19.67
CA VAL A 113 3.13 9.83 18.60
C VAL A 113 3.42 9.15 17.27
N GLY A 114 4.33 8.19 17.26
CA GLY A 114 4.66 7.44 16.05
C GLY A 114 3.50 6.62 15.51
N ALA A 115 2.64 6.05 16.37
CA ALA A 115 1.43 5.35 15.95
C ALA A 115 0.44 6.30 15.26
N VAL A 116 0.22 7.49 15.82
CA VAL A 116 -0.67 8.52 15.23
C VAL A 116 -0.14 8.98 13.87
N VAL A 117 1.16 9.27 13.78
CA VAL A 117 1.80 9.68 12.52
C VAL A 117 1.72 8.58 11.47
N THR A 118 2.02 7.33 11.85
CA THR A 118 1.98 6.18 10.94
C THR A 118 0.56 5.93 10.44
N TYR A 119 -0.45 6.06 11.31
CA TYR A 119 -1.86 5.98 10.90
C TYR A 119 -2.23 7.09 9.90
N GLY A 120 -1.87 8.34 10.20
CA GLY A 120 -2.11 9.48 9.30
C GLY A 120 -1.44 9.31 7.93
N LEU A 121 -0.19 8.84 7.91
CA LEU A 121 0.53 8.51 6.69
C LEU A 121 -0.14 7.37 5.92
N ASN A 122 -0.59 6.33 6.60
CA ASN A 122 -1.28 5.20 5.97
C ASN A 122 -2.55 5.64 5.24
N GLU A 123 -3.35 6.51 5.88
CA GLU A 123 -4.60 7.03 5.34
C GLU A 123 -4.36 8.03 4.20
N PHE A 124 -3.43 8.98 4.39
CA PHE A 124 -3.07 9.95 3.35
C PHE A 124 -2.57 9.25 2.09
N LEU A 125 -1.67 8.27 2.24
CA LEU A 125 -1.16 7.51 1.11
C LEU A 125 -2.26 6.63 0.49
N ALA A 126 -3.15 6.02 1.28
CA ALA A 126 -4.29 5.25 0.77
C ALA A 126 -5.16 6.09 -0.19
N ARG A 127 -5.53 7.29 0.23
CA ARG A 127 -6.36 8.21 -0.57
C ARG A 127 -5.65 8.65 -1.84
N ARG A 128 -4.41 9.12 -1.70
CA ARG A 128 -3.61 9.64 -2.83
C ARG A 128 -3.38 8.60 -3.93
N MET A 129 -3.36 7.31 -3.58
CA MET A 129 -3.23 6.23 -4.57
C MET A 129 -4.51 6.03 -5.39
N ARG A 130 -5.69 6.21 -4.77
CA ARG A 130 -7.00 5.98 -5.41
C ARG A 130 -7.46 7.18 -6.24
N GLU A 131 -7.19 8.39 -5.76
CA GLU A 131 -7.57 9.67 -6.36
C GLU A 131 -7.40 9.78 -7.89
N PRO A 132 -6.25 9.42 -8.51
CA PRO A 132 -6.08 9.55 -9.97
C PRO A 132 -6.96 8.58 -10.78
N LEU A 133 -7.40 7.46 -10.20
CA LEU A 133 -8.29 6.52 -10.87
C LEU A 133 -9.76 6.90 -10.64
N GLU A 134 -10.10 7.30 -9.42
CA GLU A 134 -11.42 7.85 -9.09
C GLU A 134 -11.73 9.09 -9.94
N ALA A 135 -10.75 9.97 -10.16
CA ALA A 135 -10.87 11.14 -11.05
C ALA A 135 -11.15 10.75 -12.52
N ARG A 136 -10.76 9.54 -12.94
CA ARG A 136 -11.07 8.99 -14.27
C ARG A 136 -12.37 8.18 -14.27
N GLY A 137 -13.07 8.09 -13.14
CA GLY A 137 -14.27 7.28 -12.93
C GLY A 137 -13.99 5.78 -13.04
N ILE A 138 -12.78 5.36 -12.66
CA ILE A 138 -12.36 3.96 -12.57
C ILE A 138 -12.59 3.48 -11.13
N ASP A 139 -13.32 2.38 -10.98
CA ASP A 139 -13.54 1.73 -9.70
C ASP A 139 -12.30 0.90 -9.31
N VAL A 140 -11.60 1.36 -8.27
CA VAL A 140 -10.36 0.77 -7.77
C VAL A 140 -10.58 -0.60 -7.14
N ASP A 141 -11.73 -0.82 -6.51
CA ASP A 141 -12.01 -2.07 -5.79
C ASP A 141 -12.25 -3.21 -6.80
N ARG A 142 -12.72 -2.90 -8.01
CA ARG A 142 -12.81 -3.85 -9.13
C ARG A 142 -11.43 -4.25 -9.70
N LEU A 143 -10.43 -3.37 -9.58
CA LEU A 143 -9.08 -3.59 -10.09
C LEU A 143 -8.14 -4.31 -9.10
N THR A 144 -8.45 -4.34 -7.80
CA THR A 144 -7.54 -4.83 -6.75
C THR A 144 -7.89 -6.23 -6.24
N VAL A 145 -6.89 -7.10 -6.10
CA VAL A 145 -7.02 -8.45 -5.53
C VAL A 145 -6.76 -8.35 -4.01
N GLU A 146 -7.71 -8.80 -3.19
CA GLU A 146 -7.46 -9.07 -1.75
C GLU A 146 -6.42 -10.20 -1.57
#